data_AF-A0AAW2DDR3-F1
#
_entry.id   AF-A0AAW2DDR3-F1
#
_cell.length_a   1.000
_cell.length_b   1.000
_cell.length_c   1.000
_cell.angle_alpha   90.00
_cell.angle_beta   90.00
_cell.angle_gamma   90.00
#
_symmetry.space_group_name_H-M   'P 1'
#
loop_
_entity.id
_entity.type
_entity.pdbx_description
1 polymer ?
#
loop_
_entity_poly.entity_id
_entity_poly.type
_entity_poly.pdbx_seq_one_letter_code
_entity_poly.pdbx_strand_id
1 'polypeptide(L)'
;MEKSHRQRPNPSSSSSSSSTHFRSQKFRSNSTTKDGKFTKNNNPNAREDFVKPRRASQQVQQHLDDSSNLPVLLGTCPFMCPVAERVQRERLRDLAVFERLDGNPRKTSSDLAVKKFCRTISNRDMPTSDLRPLPVLEDTLDYLLSFLDSSEHPFEVVHDFIFDRTRSIRQDLGKQNIDNEKAIYMYEKMLTNTCNLARRSMIIQMDDVFREVSLRGSGEPFFYS
;
A
#
# COMPACT_ATOMS: atom_id res chain seq x y z
N MET A 1 -42.78 40.45 -34.88
CA MET A 1 -43.38 39.13 -35.18
C MET A 1 -42.42 38.09 -34.61
N GLU A 2 -42.57 37.73 -33.34
CA GLU A 2 -43.25 36.49 -32.86
C GLU A 2 -42.63 35.21 -33.44
N LYS A 3 -42.26 34.16 -32.69
CA LYS A 3 -42.77 33.68 -31.40
C LYS A 3 -41.73 32.79 -30.68
N SER A 4 -41.82 32.83 -29.36
CA SER A 4 -41.15 32.05 -28.31
C SER A 4 -41.57 30.57 -28.23
N HIS A 5 -40.68 29.69 -27.73
CA HIS A 5 -41.03 28.69 -26.71
C HIS A 5 -39.81 28.24 -25.89
N ARG A 6 -39.89 28.46 -24.57
CA ARG A 6 -39.02 27.91 -23.51
C ARG A 6 -39.61 26.58 -23.02
N GLN A 7 -38.76 25.60 -22.67
CA GLN A 7 -39.10 24.55 -21.71
C GLN A 7 -37.87 24.12 -20.87
N ARG A 8 -38.05 24.12 -19.55
CA ARG A 8 -37.30 23.44 -18.47
C ARG A 8 -38.22 23.42 -17.23
N PRO A 9 -37.95 22.63 -16.18
CA PRO A 9 -37.49 21.24 -16.11
C PRO A 9 -38.38 20.41 -15.13
N ASN A 10 -38.15 19.10 -14.99
CA ASN A 10 -38.72 18.31 -13.86
C ASN A 10 -37.64 17.53 -13.09
N PRO A 11 -37.82 17.31 -11.77
CA PRO A 11 -36.78 16.83 -10.86
C PRO A 11 -36.91 15.33 -10.57
N SER A 12 -35.78 14.66 -10.33
CA SER A 12 -35.76 13.34 -9.69
C SER A 12 -34.62 13.26 -8.68
N SER A 13 -35.01 13.27 -7.41
CA SER A 13 -34.19 12.96 -6.25
C SER A 13 -33.98 11.45 -6.13
N SER A 14 -32.72 11.01 -5.98
CA SER A 14 -32.41 9.74 -5.33
C SER A 14 -31.09 9.85 -4.56
N SER A 15 -31.23 9.93 -3.25
CA SER A 15 -30.20 9.72 -2.24
C SER A 15 -29.81 8.24 -2.22
N SER A 16 -28.53 7.93 -2.39
CA SER A 16 -27.98 6.60 -2.11
C SER A 16 -26.76 6.70 -1.20
N SER A 17 -27.04 6.59 0.10
CA SER A 17 -26.11 6.24 1.16
C SER A 17 -25.43 4.90 0.87
N SER A 18 -24.11 4.89 0.70
CA SER A 18 -23.34 3.65 0.54
C SER A 18 -22.75 3.24 1.89
N SER A 19 -23.42 2.33 2.57
CA SER A 19 -22.94 1.65 3.77
C SER A 19 -22.04 0.46 3.38
N THR A 20 -20.79 0.48 3.85
CA THR A 20 -19.84 -0.62 3.67
C THR A 20 -20.10 -1.72 4.69
N HIS A 21 -20.90 -2.73 4.32
CA HIS A 21 -21.03 -3.97 5.10
C HIS A 21 -19.98 -5.01 4.66
N PHE A 22 -19.04 -5.29 5.56
CA PHE A 22 -18.13 -6.43 5.49
C PHE A 22 -18.92 -7.75 5.59
N ARG A 23 -18.88 -8.60 4.56
CA ARG A 23 -19.48 -9.94 4.59
C ARG A 23 -18.38 -11.00 4.69
N SER A 24 -18.27 -11.60 5.87
CA SER A 24 -17.39 -12.75 6.16
C SER A 24 -17.94 -14.02 5.49
N GLN A 25 -17.14 -14.66 4.62
CA GLN A 25 -17.52 -15.92 3.99
C GLN A 25 -17.15 -17.10 4.91
N LYS A 26 -18.19 -17.80 5.36
CA LYS A 26 -18.09 -19.02 6.16
C LYS A 26 -18.24 -20.22 5.21
N PHE A 27 -17.16 -20.99 5.03
CA PHE A 27 -17.18 -22.22 4.23
C PHE A 27 -18.11 -23.26 4.87
N ARG A 28 -19.02 -23.81 4.06
CA ARG A 28 -20.00 -24.82 4.44
C ARG A 28 -19.65 -26.11 3.68
N SER A 29 -19.16 -27.11 4.40
CA SER A 29 -18.86 -28.45 3.88
C SER A 29 -20.14 -29.29 3.86
N ASN A 30 -20.56 -29.74 2.67
CA ASN A 30 -21.67 -30.66 2.50
C ASN A 30 -21.13 -32.08 2.27
N SER A 31 -21.58 -33.01 3.11
CA SER A 31 -21.49 -34.45 2.94
C SER A 31 -22.54 -34.94 1.93
N THR A 32 -22.15 -35.79 0.99
CA THR A 32 -23.07 -36.68 0.28
C THR A 32 -22.44 -38.06 0.12
N THR A 33 -23.18 -39.04 0.59
CA THR A 33 -22.97 -40.49 0.50
C THR A 33 -23.34 -41.02 -0.88
N LYS A 34 -22.72 -42.14 -1.30
CA LYS A 34 -23.36 -43.34 -1.90
C LYS A 34 -22.33 -44.41 -2.34
N ASP A 35 -22.36 -45.52 -1.60
CA ASP A 35 -22.40 -46.94 -1.99
C ASP A 35 -21.54 -47.55 -3.11
N GLY A 36 -20.83 -48.65 -2.77
CA GLY A 36 -20.65 -49.79 -3.70
C GLY A 36 -19.45 -50.74 -3.49
N LYS A 37 -19.69 -51.84 -2.76
CA LYS A 37 -19.20 -53.24 -3.02
C LYS A 37 -17.84 -53.75 -2.46
N PHE A 38 -17.95 -54.43 -1.31
CA PHE A 38 -17.61 -55.85 -1.03
C PHE A 38 -16.23 -56.44 -1.47
N THR A 39 -15.40 -56.83 -0.48
CA THR A 39 -15.03 -58.24 -0.19
C THR A 39 -14.38 -58.34 1.20
N LYS A 40 -14.93 -59.23 2.04
CA LYS A 40 -14.36 -59.68 3.32
C LYS A 40 -13.23 -60.67 3.07
N ASN A 41 -12.16 -60.60 3.85
CA ASN A 41 -11.39 -61.79 4.23
C ASN A 41 -10.96 -61.68 5.70
N ASN A 42 -11.40 -62.68 6.47
CA ASN A 42 -11.05 -62.89 7.86
C ASN A 42 -9.79 -63.77 7.94
N ASN A 43 -8.88 -63.48 8.87
CA ASN A 43 -8.34 -64.52 9.75
C ASN A 43 -7.83 -63.90 11.08
N PRO A 44 -8.01 -64.56 12.24
CA PRO A 44 -7.74 -64.00 13.57
C PRO A 44 -6.41 -64.51 14.17
N ASN A 45 -6.13 -64.03 15.38
CA ASN A 45 -5.04 -64.38 16.31
C ASN A 45 -3.68 -63.72 16.09
N ALA A 46 -3.33 -62.74 16.93
CA ALA A 46 -2.49 -62.98 18.11
C ALA A 46 -2.34 -61.69 18.92
N ARG A 47 -2.57 -61.78 20.23
CA ARG A 47 -2.22 -60.77 21.22
C ARG A 47 -0.74 -60.90 21.51
N GLU A 48 0.01 -59.78 21.56
CA GLU A 48 1.15 -59.63 22.47
C GLU A 48 1.28 -58.17 22.92
N ASP A 49 1.33 -58.00 24.25
CA ASP A 49 1.75 -56.80 24.97
C ASP A 49 3.27 -56.61 24.81
N PHE A 50 3.76 -55.40 24.49
CA PHE A 50 4.98 -54.87 25.14
C PHE A 50 5.30 -53.40 24.79
N VAL A 51 5.28 -52.57 25.84
CA VAL A 51 6.27 -51.54 26.25
C VAL A 51 6.72 -50.44 25.25
N LYS A 52 6.40 -49.18 25.65
CA LYS A 52 7.03 -47.94 25.19
C LYS A 52 8.52 -47.89 25.51
N PRO A 53 9.34 -47.30 24.62
CA PRO A 53 10.52 -46.55 25.06
C PRO A 53 10.43 -45.08 24.65
N ARG A 54 10.50 -44.19 25.64
CA ARG A 54 11.01 -42.82 25.46
C ARG A 54 12.48 -42.93 25.07
N ARG A 55 12.88 -42.37 23.93
CA ARG A 55 14.28 -42.00 23.68
C ARG A 55 14.35 -40.60 23.10
N ALA A 56 15.20 -39.81 23.76
CA ALA A 56 15.52 -38.44 23.45
C ALA A 56 16.12 -38.34 22.04
N SER A 57 15.56 -37.45 21.22
CA SER A 57 16.21 -36.93 20.02
C SER A 57 16.98 -35.67 20.40
N GLN A 58 18.26 -35.87 20.72
CA GLN A 58 19.32 -34.92 20.42
C GLN A 58 19.36 -34.67 18.89
N GLN A 59 19.90 -33.51 18.52
CA GLN A 59 20.20 -33.03 17.15
C GLN A 59 18.96 -32.43 16.47
N VAL A 60 18.94 -31.14 16.11
CA VAL A 60 19.93 -30.46 15.28
C VAL A 60 20.09 -28.99 15.72
N GLN A 61 21.25 -28.66 16.29
CA GLN A 61 21.75 -27.29 16.34
C GLN A 61 22.35 -27.01 14.96
N GLN A 62 21.57 -26.45 14.04
CA GLN A 62 22.09 -26.01 12.74
C GLN A 62 22.71 -24.62 12.91
N HIS A 63 24.02 -24.64 13.12
CA HIS A 63 25.01 -23.76 12.48
C HIS A 63 24.52 -22.35 12.11
N LEU A 64 24.66 -21.43 13.07
CA LEU A 64 25.04 -20.05 12.74
C LEU A 64 26.43 -20.12 12.10
N ASP A 65 26.74 -19.19 11.18
CA ASP A 65 28.00 -19.08 10.43
C ASP A 65 27.96 -19.68 9.01
N ASP A 66 27.37 -18.95 8.08
CA ASP A 66 28.09 -18.41 6.91
C ASP A 66 27.19 -17.38 6.19
N SER A 67 27.10 -16.17 6.75
CA SER A 67 26.35 -15.05 6.16
C SER A 67 27.13 -14.31 5.07
N SER A 68 28.32 -14.79 4.69
CA SER A 68 29.28 -14.05 3.87
C SER A 68 29.15 -14.29 2.36
N ASN A 69 28.32 -15.25 1.93
CA ASN A 69 28.16 -15.64 0.52
C ASN A 69 26.70 -15.70 0.03
N LEU A 70 25.77 -15.00 0.67
CA LEU A 70 24.45 -14.81 0.04
C LEU A 70 24.59 -13.83 -1.14
N PRO A 71 24.07 -14.14 -2.34
CA PRO A 71 24.11 -13.23 -3.47
C PRO A 71 23.40 -11.92 -3.09
N VAL A 72 24.13 -10.82 -3.15
CA VAL A 72 23.59 -9.48 -2.90
C VAL A 72 22.51 -9.21 -3.95
N LEU A 73 21.27 -9.08 -3.50
CA LEU A 73 20.15 -8.73 -4.37
C LEU A 73 20.31 -7.27 -4.78
N LEU A 74 20.74 -7.03 -6.02
CA LEU A 74 20.91 -5.68 -6.57
C LEU A 74 19.76 -5.35 -7.53
N GLY A 75 19.11 -4.21 -7.29
CA GLY A 75 18.10 -3.66 -8.18
C GLY A 75 18.70 -3.15 -9.49
N THR A 76 17.93 -3.25 -10.56
CA THR A 76 18.33 -2.86 -11.92
C THR A 76 17.35 -1.90 -12.58
N CYS A 77 16.30 -1.45 -11.86
CA CYS A 77 15.37 -0.46 -12.37
C CYS A 77 16.07 0.90 -12.53
N PRO A 78 16.22 1.44 -13.75
CA PRO A 78 16.90 2.72 -13.95
C PRO A 78 15.99 3.93 -13.69
N PHE A 79 14.73 3.70 -13.30
CA PHE A 79 13.70 4.72 -13.17
C PHE A 79 13.13 4.80 -11.74
N MET A 80 12.52 5.93 -11.41
CA MET A 80 11.80 6.14 -10.15
C MET A 80 10.61 5.19 -9.92
N CYS A 81 10.06 4.63 -11.01
CA CYS A 81 9.03 3.60 -11.01
C CYS A 81 9.34 2.52 -12.06
N PRO A 82 9.33 1.22 -11.70
CA PRO A 82 9.48 0.12 -12.65
C PRO A 82 8.47 0.18 -13.80
N VAL A 83 8.89 -0.23 -14.99
CA VAL A 83 8.06 -0.17 -16.21
C VAL A 83 6.79 -1.01 -16.05
N ALA A 84 6.90 -2.22 -15.49
CA ALA A 84 5.78 -3.11 -15.29
C ALA A 84 4.73 -2.50 -14.34
N GLU A 85 5.18 -1.90 -13.23
CA GLU A 85 4.30 -1.19 -12.30
C GLU A 85 3.64 0.01 -12.98
N ARG A 86 4.40 0.83 -13.70
CA ARG A 86 3.88 2.02 -14.40
C ARG A 86 2.76 1.66 -15.37
N VAL A 87 2.98 0.66 -16.23
CA VAL A 87 1.96 0.16 -17.19
C VAL A 87 0.74 -0.37 -16.46
N GLN A 88 0.93 -1.11 -15.37
CA GLN A 88 -0.18 -1.64 -14.58
C GLN A 88 -1.01 -0.51 -13.96
N ARG A 89 -0.36 0.52 -13.44
CA ARG A 89 -1.04 1.67 -12.81
C ARG A 89 -1.76 2.56 -13.81
N GLU A 90 -1.26 2.69 -15.05
CA GLU A 90 -2.00 3.33 -16.15
C GLU A 90 -3.29 2.57 -16.48
N ARG A 91 -3.21 1.23 -16.59
CA ARG A 91 -4.36 0.36 -16.89
C ARG A 91 -5.42 0.44 -15.78
N LEU A 92 -5.00 0.39 -14.52
CA LEU A 92 -5.87 0.42 -13.35
C LEU A 92 -6.32 1.84 -12.95
N ARG A 93 -5.76 2.89 -13.57
CA ARG A 93 -5.98 4.30 -13.20
C ARG A 93 -5.57 4.62 -11.77
N ASP A 94 -4.51 3.97 -11.31
CA ASP A 94 -3.95 4.12 -9.96
C ASP A 94 -2.76 5.09 -9.93
N LEU A 95 -2.91 6.22 -10.63
CA LEU A 95 -1.91 7.31 -10.69
C LEU A 95 -2.30 8.44 -9.74
N ALA A 96 -1.37 8.83 -8.85
CA ALA A 96 -1.52 10.02 -8.02
C ALA A 96 -1.52 11.27 -8.91
N VAL A 97 -2.02 12.40 -8.39
CA VAL A 97 -2.16 13.64 -9.17
C VAL A 97 -0.84 14.10 -9.77
N PHE A 98 0.24 14.03 -8.99
CA PHE A 98 1.61 14.40 -9.40
C PHE A 98 2.22 13.50 -10.47
N GLU A 99 1.66 12.31 -10.68
CA GLU A 99 2.20 11.33 -11.64
C GLU A 99 1.50 11.42 -13.00
N ARG A 100 0.47 12.27 -13.15
CA ARG A 100 -0.37 12.31 -14.35
C ARG A 100 0.21 13.23 -15.40
N LEU A 101 0.45 12.68 -16.59
CA LEU A 101 0.84 13.48 -17.75
C LEU A 101 -0.36 14.33 -18.20
N ASP A 102 -0.19 15.65 -18.22
CA ASP A 102 -1.24 16.64 -18.57
C ASP A 102 -2.53 16.46 -17.75
N GLY A 103 -2.42 16.00 -16.50
CA GLY A 103 -3.55 15.71 -15.61
C GLY A 103 -4.37 14.46 -15.99
N ASN A 104 -3.97 13.69 -17.01
CA ASN A 104 -4.69 12.51 -17.46
C ASN A 104 -4.49 11.32 -16.49
N PRO A 105 -5.56 10.76 -15.89
CA PRO A 105 -5.45 9.67 -14.92
C PRO A 105 -5.05 8.31 -15.53
N ARG A 106 -4.89 8.21 -16.86
CA ARG A 106 -4.51 6.99 -17.59
C ARG A 106 -3.12 7.06 -18.21
N LYS A 107 -2.43 8.20 -18.08
CA LYS A 107 -1.12 8.41 -18.72
C LYS A 107 -0.14 8.99 -17.72
N THR A 108 1.07 8.47 -17.76
CA THR A 108 2.21 8.99 -17.01
C THR A 108 3.48 8.91 -17.86
N SER A 109 4.61 9.39 -17.33
CA SER A 109 5.92 9.28 -17.95
C SER A 109 6.90 8.59 -16.98
N SER A 110 8.08 8.21 -17.47
CA SER A 110 9.16 7.70 -16.61
C SER A 110 9.60 8.69 -15.54
N ASP A 111 9.48 9.98 -15.85
CA ASP A 111 10.04 11.07 -15.06
C ASP A 111 9.05 11.56 -13.99
N LEU A 112 7.76 11.25 -14.14
CA LEU A 112 6.71 11.58 -13.18
C LEU A 112 6.37 10.42 -12.25
N ALA A 113 6.35 9.19 -12.78
CA ALA A 113 5.88 8.02 -12.03
C ALA A 113 6.86 7.62 -10.92
N VAL A 114 6.35 7.43 -9.70
CA VAL A 114 7.16 6.97 -8.56
C VAL A 114 6.58 5.67 -8.02
N LYS A 115 7.45 4.69 -7.74
CA LYS A 115 7.07 3.37 -7.24
C LYS A 115 6.18 3.46 -5.99
N LYS A 116 5.00 2.85 -6.02
CA LYS A 116 4.11 2.76 -4.86
C LYS A 116 4.66 1.81 -3.80
N PHE A 117 4.27 2.02 -2.54
CA PHE A 117 4.62 1.05 -1.50
C PHE A 117 3.78 -0.23 -1.63
N CYS A 118 4.45 -1.39 -1.70
CA CYS A 118 3.75 -2.67 -1.74
C CYS A 118 3.54 -3.23 -0.31
N ARG A 119 2.28 -3.31 0.15
CA ARG A 119 1.96 -3.84 1.49
C ARG A 119 2.27 -5.32 1.64
N THR A 120 1.98 -6.09 0.59
CA THR A 120 2.11 -7.55 0.57
C THR A 120 3.28 -7.91 -0.33
N ILE A 121 4.49 -7.86 0.22
CA ILE A 121 5.63 -8.43 -0.48
C ILE A 121 5.70 -9.91 -0.14
N SER A 122 5.45 -10.78 -1.12
CA SER A 122 5.86 -12.18 -0.95
C SER A 122 7.39 -12.25 -0.97
N ASN A 123 7.99 -13.05 -0.09
CA ASN A 123 9.42 -13.37 -0.16
C ASN A 123 9.79 -14.19 -1.42
N ARG A 124 8.80 -14.58 -2.23
CA ARG A 124 9.02 -15.19 -3.54
C ARG A 124 9.27 -14.10 -4.58
N ASP A 125 10.53 -14.02 -4.99
CA ASP A 125 11.09 -13.51 -6.24
C ASP A 125 10.47 -12.22 -6.79
N MET A 126 10.72 -11.10 -6.11
CA MET A 126 10.67 -9.80 -6.79
C MET A 126 11.83 -9.75 -7.79
N PRO A 127 11.56 -9.52 -9.10
CA PRO A 127 12.62 -9.45 -10.08
C PRO A 127 13.50 -8.23 -9.79
N THR A 128 14.79 -8.33 -10.10
CA THR A 128 15.74 -7.21 -9.91
C THR A 128 15.33 -5.98 -10.72
N SER A 129 14.58 -6.15 -11.82
CA SER A 129 14.01 -5.07 -12.63
C SER A 129 12.96 -4.24 -11.89
N ASP A 130 12.39 -4.76 -10.81
CA ASP A 130 11.38 -4.05 -9.99
C ASP A 130 12.02 -3.36 -8.78
N LEU A 131 13.30 -3.59 -8.51
CA LEU A 131 14.07 -2.93 -7.45
C LEU A 131 14.91 -1.80 -8.04
N ARG A 132 14.85 -0.63 -7.40
CA ARG A 132 15.67 0.53 -7.77
C ARG A 132 17.04 0.45 -7.10
N PRO A 133 18.15 0.63 -7.82
CA PRO A 133 19.47 0.70 -7.22
C PRO A 133 19.64 1.98 -6.41
N LEU A 134 20.66 2.02 -5.56
CA LEU A 134 20.90 3.13 -4.63
C LEU A 134 20.91 4.53 -5.29
N PRO A 135 21.61 4.77 -6.43
CA PRO A 135 21.61 6.10 -7.04
C PRO A 135 20.21 6.58 -7.44
N VAL A 136 19.40 5.67 -8.00
CA VAL A 136 18.02 5.98 -8.38
C VAL A 136 17.16 6.25 -7.14
N LEU A 137 17.41 5.56 -6.03
CA LEU A 137 16.72 5.80 -4.77
C LEU A 137 17.06 7.19 -4.20
N GLU A 138 18.33 7.63 -4.29
CA GLU A 138 18.78 8.97 -3.90
C GLU A 138 18.04 10.04 -4.73
N ASP A 139 18.09 9.93 -6.07
CA ASP A 139 17.43 10.87 -6.99
C ASP A 139 15.90 10.90 -6.76
N THR A 140 15.31 9.73 -6.52
CA THR A 140 13.86 9.62 -6.21
C THR A 140 13.52 10.40 -4.94
N LEU A 141 14.34 10.28 -3.89
CA LEU A 141 14.10 10.97 -2.64
C LEU A 141 14.19 12.48 -2.82
N ASP A 142 15.21 12.97 -3.52
CA ASP A 142 15.37 14.41 -3.74
C ASP A 142 14.22 14.98 -4.58
N TYR A 143 13.75 14.26 -5.60
CA TYR A 143 12.52 14.61 -6.33
C TYR A 143 11.30 14.69 -5.40
N LEU A 144 11.08 13.71 -4.53
CA LEU A 144 9.94 13.72 -3.60
C LEU A 144 10.01 14.90 -2.61
N LEU A 145 11.21 15.26 -2.15
CA LEU A 145 11.39 16.38 -1.23
C LEU A 145 11.12 17.73 -1.90
N SER A 146 11.28 17.84 -3.22
CA SER A 146 10.95 19.08 -3.96
C SER A 146 9.47 19.49 -3.86
N PHE A 147 8.57 18.55 -3.56
CA PHE A 147 7.14 18.83 -3.39
C PHE A 147 6.78 19.44 -2.03
N LEU A 148 7.68 19.40 -1.03
CA LEU A 148 7.38 19.86 0.34
C LEU A 148 7.09 21.36 0.42
N ASP A 149 7.69 22.13 -0.48
CA ASP A 149 7.55 23.58 -0.55
C ASP A 149 6.50 24.03 -1.57
N SER A 150 5.93 23.10 -2.33
CA SER A 150 4.89 23.41 -3.33
C SER A 150 3.56 23.73 -2.67
N SER A 151 2.94 24.84 -3.06
CA SER A 151 1.59 25.24 -2.65
C SER A 151 0.51 24.90 -3.70
N GLU A 152 0.84 24.13 -4.74
CA GLU A 152 -0.06 23.86 -5.86
C GLU A 152 -1.22 22.91 -5.50
N HIS A 153 -1.02 22.08 -4.48
CA HIS A 153 -1.97 21.06 -4.05
C HIS A 153 -2.22 21.12 -2.54
N PRO A 154 -3.40 20.66 -2.07
CA PRO A 154 -3.67 20.54 -0.64
C PRO A 154 -2.59 19.72 0.05
N PHE A 155 -2.28 20.11 1.29
CA PHE A 155 -1.22 19.51 2.07
C PHE A 155 -1.40 17.99 2.22
N GLU A 156 -2.62 17.53 2.43
CA GLU A 156 -2.97 16.11 2.61
C GLU A 156 -2.60 15.29 1.36
N VAL A 157 -2.83 15.86 0.17
CA VAL A 157 -2.55 15.19 -1.11
C VAL A 157 -1.03 15.04 -1.30
N VAL A 158 -0.28 16.10 -1.01
CA VAL A 158 1.20 16.09 -1.06
C VAL A 158 1.75 15.11 -0.02
N HIS A 159 1.25 15.18 1.21
CA HIS A 159 1.66 14.33 2.32
C HIS A 159 1.45 12.85 2.01
N ASP A 160 0.24 12.45 1.60
CA ASP A 160 -0.09 11.04 1.32
C ASP A 160 0.77 10.47 0.20
N PHE A 161 1.06 11.29 -0.82
CA PHE A 161 1.96 10.91 -1.91
C PHE A 161 3.38 10.69 -1.40
N ILE A 162 4.00 11.67 -0.74
CA ILE A 162 5.37 11.58 -0.24
C ILE A 162 5.50 10.43 0.77
N PHE A 163 4.55 10.29 1.69
CA PHE A 163 4.55 9.25 2.71
C PHE A 163 4.53 7.85 2.11
N ASP A 164 3.66 7.60 1.11
CA ASP A 164 3.63 6.31 0.44
C ASP A 164 4.92 6.03 -0.35
N ARG A 165 5.44 7.03 -1.08
CA ARG A 165 6.63 6.84 -1.93
C ARG A 165 7.92 6.69 -1.13
N THR A 166 8.09 7.44 -0.04
CA THR A 166 9.22 7.26 0.89
C THR A 166 9.18 5.88 1.56
N ARG A 167 7.99 5.36 1.88
CA ARG A 167 7.85 3.98 2.37
C ARG A 167 8.26 2.94 1.33
N SER A 168 8.01 3.21 0.04
CA SER A 168 8.51 2.38 -1.07
C SER A 168 10.04 2.43 -1.19
N ILE A 169 10.67 3.60 -1.00
CA ILE A 169 12.14 3.73 -0.97
C ILE A 169 12.73 2.88 0.15
N ARG A 170 12.21 2.99 1.37
CA ARG A 170 12.65 2.18 2.52
C ARG A 170 12.49 0.67 2.27
N GLN A 171 11.42 0.30 1.58
CA GLN A 171 11.16 -1.09 1.18
C GLN A 171 12.24 -1.60 0.21
N ASP A 172 12.64 -0.81 -0.78
CA ASP A 172 13.70 -1.19 -1.72
C ASP A 172 15.08 -1.28 -1.05
N LEU A 173 15.40 -0.34 -0.14
CA LEU A 173 16.63 -0.38 0.66
C LEU A 173 16.70 -1.65 1.52
N GLY A 174 15.61 -1.97 2.23
CA GLY A 174 15.53 -3.17 3.07
C GLY A 174 15.56 -4.47 2.27
N LYS A 175 14.98 -4.50 1.05
CA LYS A 175 15.01 -5.70 0.19
C LYS A 175 16.39 -5.99 -0.37
N GLN A 176 17.18 -4.97 -0.64
CA GLN A 176 18.54 -5.08 -1.15
C GLN A 176 19.59 -5.18 -0.04
N ASN A 177 19.16 -5.15 1.24
CA ASN A 177 20.04 -5.11 2.41
C ASN A 177 21.11 -4.01 2.31
N ILE A 178 20.71 -2.80 1.90
CA ILE A 178 21.63 -1.65 1.79
C ILE A 178 21.69 -0.93 3.14
N ASP A 179 22.88 -0.87 3.74
CA ASP A 179 23.14 -0.32 5.07
C ASP A 179 24.34 0.65 5.12
N ASN A 180 24.76 1.18 3.96
CA ASN A 180 25.87 2.14 3.88
C ASN A 180 25.51 3.55 4.39
N GLU A 181 26.53 4.40 4.57
CA GLU A 181 26.38 5.79 5.04
C GLU A 181 25.34 6.59 4.24
N LYS A 182 25.29 6.38 2.93
CA LYS A 182 24.28 7.00 2.05
C LYS A 182 22.86 6.57 2.42
N ALA A 183 22.62 5.28 2.65
CA ALA A 183 21.32 4.80 3.09
C ALA A 183 20.93 5.37 4.45
N ILE A 184 21.88 5.49 5.39
CA ILE A 184 21.66 6.14 6.69
C ILE A 184 21.19 7.58 6.48
N TYR A 185 21.90 8.37 5.67
CA TYR A 185 21.54 9.74 5.35
C TYR A 185 20.15 9.85 4.70
N MET A 186 19.80 8.92 3.81
CA MET A 186 18.46 8.85 3.24
C MET A 186 17.38 8.58 4.29
N TYR A 187 17.63 7.65 5.24
CA TYR A 187 16.70 7.41 6.35
C TYR A 187 16.50 8.66 7.20
N GLU A 188 17.57 9.39 7.52
CA GLU A 188 17.50 10.64 8.28
C GLU A 188 16.66 11.70 7.55
N LYS A 189 16.92 11.91 6.25
CA LYS A 189 16.11 12.81 5.39
C LYS A 189 14.63 12.42 5.42
N MET A 190 14.32 11.13 5.24
CA MET A 190 12.93 10.66 5.23
C MET A 190 12.26 10.83 6.60
N LEU A 191 12.94 10.51 7.69
CA LEU A 191 12.40 10.63 9.05
C LEU A 191 12.13 12.09 9.43
N THR A 192 13.11 12.97 9.22
CA THR A 192 12.96 14.40 9.53
C THR A 192 11.78 15.00 8.77
N ASN A 193 11.66 14.74 7.47
CA ASN A 193 10.59 15.31 6.65
C ASN A 193 9.22 14.68 6.95
N THR A 194 9.13 13.37 7.16
CA THR A 194 7.85 12.72 7.52
C THR A 194 7.36 13.13 8.91
N CYS A 195 8.25 13.32 9.87
CA CYS A 195 7.91 13.88 11.19
C CYS A 195 7.44 15.34 11.10
N ASN A 196 8.13 16.17 10.30
CA ASN A 196 7.72 17.56 10.08
C ASN A 196 6.35 17.65 9.40
N LEU A 197 6.11 16.79 8.40
CA LEU A 197 4.81 16.69 7.75
C LEU A 197 3.71 16.26 8.73
N ALA A 198 3.94 15.23 9.55
CA ALA A 198 2.95 14.81 10.56
C ALA A 198 2.62 15.94 11.55
N ARG A 199 3.62 16.73 11.96
CA ARG A 199 3.42 17.91 12.81
C ARG A 199 2.61 19.00 12.10
N ARG A 200 2.90 19.28 10.83
CA ARG A 200 2.17 20.27 10.02
C ARG A 200 0.73 19.84 9.74
N SER A 201 0.50 18.55 9.50
CA SER A 201 -0.83 17.95 9.40
C SER A 201 -1.66 18.23 10.66
N MET A 202 -1.06 18.02 11.84
CA MET A 202 -1.74 18.25 13.12
C MET A 202 -2.08 19.73 13.34
N ILE A 203 -1.23 20.66 12.89
CA ILE A 203 -1.49 22.11 12.96
C ILE A 203 -2.65 22.48 12.02
N ILE A 204 -2.63 22.04 10.76
CA ILE A 204 -3.70 22.33 9.80
C ILE A 204 -5.05 21.81 10.32
N GLN A 205 -5.06 20.61 10.87
CA GLN A 205 -6.27 20.01 11.43
C GLN A 205 -6.80 20.79 12.64
N MET A 206 -5.94 21.42 13.44
CA MET A 206 -6.33 22.32 14.52
C MET A 206 -6.85 23.67 14.00
N ASP A 207 -6.22 24.22 12.96
CA ASP A 207 -6.66 25.47 12.32
C ASP A 207 -8.02 25.32 11.64
N ASP A 208 -8.29 24.18 11.00
CA ASP A 208 -9.60 23.88 10.38
C ASP A 208 -10.70 23.74 11.44
N VAL A 209 -10.41 23.07 12.57
CA VAL A 209 -11.33 23.01 13.72
C VAL A 209 -11.59 24.41 14.28
N PHE A 210 -10.55 25.24 14.40
CA PHE A 210 -10.70 26.61 14.90
C PHE A 210 -11.54 27.49 13.95
N ARG A 211 -11.35 27.37 12.62
CA ARG A 211 -12.20 28.04 11.63
C ARG A 211 -13.65 27.57 11.69
N GLU A 212 -13.89 26.27 11.82
CA GLU A 212 -15.24 25.72 11.88
C GLU A 212 -15.98 26.19 13.15
N VAL A 213 -15.29 26.26 14.29
CA VAL A 213 -15.81 26.84 15.54
C VAL A 213 -16.11 28.33 15.38
N SER A 214 -15.21 29.08 14.74
CA SER A 214 -15.39 30.52 14.53
C SER A 214 -16.55 30.86 13.57
N LEU A 215 -16.80 30.04 12.55
CA LEU A 215 -17.94 30.21 11.63
C LEU A 215 -19.28 29.94 12.34
N ARG A 216 -19.34 28.94 13.21
CA ARG A 216 -20.53 28.63 14.03
C ARG A 216 -20.81 29.70 15.10
N GLY A 217 -19.80 30.47 15.51
CA GLY A 217 -19.93 31.56 16.47
C GLY A 217 -20.49 32.88 15.90
N SER A 218 -20.65 33.00 14.58
CA SER A 218 -21.13 34.22 13.90
C SER A 218 -22.63 34.23 13.56
N GLY A 219 -23.41 33.27 14.09
CA GLY A 219 -24.87 33.24 13.94
C GLY A 219 -25.54 34.34 14.76
N GLU A 220 -25.85 35.46 14.10
CA GLU A 220 -26.74 36.54 14.55
C GLU A 220 -27.99 36.01 15.28
N PRO A 221 -28.39 36.59 16.43
CA PRO A 221 -29.65 36.23 17.07
C PRO A 221 -30.82 36.74 16.22
N PHE A 222 -31.63 35.82 15.70
CA PHE A 222 -32.93 36.14 15.12
C PHE A 222 -33.79 36.86 16.18
N PHE A 223 -33.92 38.18 16.06
CA PHE A 223 -34.95 38.94 16.76
C PHE A 223 -36.32 38.49 16.23
N TYR A 224 -37.05 37.73 17.03
CA TYR A 224 -38.49 37.53 16.85
C TYR A 224 -39.20 38.83 17.27
N SER A 225 -39.86 39.49 16.32
CA SER A 225 -40.84 40.55 16.58
C SER A 225 -42.25 39.98 16.50
#